data_AF-A0A3A3GDP8-F1
#
_entry.id   AF-A0A3A3GDP8-F1
#
_cell.length_a   1.000
_cell.length_b   1.000
_cell.length_c   1.000
_cell.angle_alpha   90.00
_cell.angle_beta   90.00
_cell.angle_gamma   90.00
#
_symmetry.space_group_name_H-M   'P 1'
#
loop_
_entity.id
_entity.type
_entity.pdbx_description
1 polymer ?
#
loop_
_entity_poly.entity_id
_entity_poly.type
_entity_poly.pdbx_seq_one_letter_code
_entity_poly.pdbx_strand_id
1 'polypeptide(L)'
;MVQSLVNAYSMENANLRQKHIFEQTLHALVRLAKSEQMMEIKANVRKLTGTVPVAKTRSAASKAGLAALAQMALPGLDEKMNAQGVAVRRRR
;
A
#
# COMPACT_ATOMS: atom_id res chain seq x y z
N MET A 1 -8.36 23.06 11.33
CA MET A 1 -8.72 23.74 10.06
C MET A 1 -10.13 23.40 9.59
N VAL A 2 -10.46 22.13 9.31
CA VAL A 2 -11.85 21.77 8.92
C VAL A 2 -12.83 22.06 10.05
N GLN A 3 -12.49 21.68 11.28
CA GLN A 3 -13.34 21.92 12.45
C GLN A 3 -13.58 23.41 12.76
N SER A 4 -12.58 24.25 12.53
CA SER A 4 -12.72 25.71 12.64
C SER A 4 -13.64 26.29 11.55
N LEU A 5 -13.63 25.72 10.34
CA LEU A 5 -14.56 26.11 9.27
C LEU A 5 -15.98 25.63 9.56
N VAL A 6 -16.13 24.40 10.08
CA VAL A 6 -17.43 23.90 10.54
C VAL A 6 -17.98 24.84 11.61
N ASN A 7 -17.19 25.22 12.62
CA ASN A 7 -17.67 26.11 13.68
C ASN A 7 -17.99 27.53 13.19
N ALA A 8 -17.24 28.06 12.22
CA ALA A 8 -17.47 29.41 11.68
C ALA A 8 -18.70 29.48 10.75
N TYR A 9 -18.96 28.42 9.97
CA TYR A 9 -20.03 28.41 8.96
C TYR A 9 -21.28 27.64 9.39
N SER A 10 -21.22 26.86 10.46
CA SER A 10 -22.44 26.26 11.04
C SER A 10 -23.29 27.38 11.61
N MET A 11 -24.54 27.50 11.14
CA MET A 11 -25.54 28.35 11.79
C MET A 11 -25.63 28.00 13.29
N GLU A 12 -25.90 29.00 14.12
CA GLU A 12 -25.95 28.89 15.59
C GLU A 12 -26.88 27.74 16.06
N ASN A 13 -27.92 27.43 15.26
CA ASN A 13 -28.91 26.38 15.51
C ASN A 13 -28.70 25.09 14.71
N ALA A 14 -27.55 24.88 14.08
CA ALA A 14 -27.30 23.67 13.29
C ALA A 14 -27.25 22.43 14.18
N ASN A 15 -28.11 21.46 13.88
CA ASN A 15 -28.15 20.19 14.60
C ASN A 15 -26.82 19.44 14.47
N LEU A 16 -26.47 18.63 15.48
CA LEU A 16 -25.24 17.82 15.49
C LEU A 16 -25.07 16.99 14.21
N ARG A 17 -26.17 16.40 13.71
CA ARG A 17 -26.16 15.64 12.45
C ARG A 17 -25.77 16.51 11.25
N GLN A 18 -26.26 17.74 11.17
CA GLN A 18 -25.94 18.66 10.07
C GLN A 18 -24.48 19.09 10.12
N LYS A 19 -23.97 19.40 11.33
CA LYS A 19 -22.54 19.70 11.53
C LYS A 19 -21.65 18.54 11.09
N HIS A 20 -22.03 17.31 11.45
CA HIS A 20 -21.29 16.12 11.04
C HIS A 20 -21.31 15.90 9.52
N ILE A 21 -22.48 16.03 8.87
CA ILE A 21 -22.58 15.91 7.41
C ILE A 21 -21.69 16.96 6.75
N PHE A 22 -21.77 18.21 7.21
CA PHE A 22 -20.98 19.31 6.67
C PHE A 22 -19.46 19.09 6.83
N GLU A 23 -19.04 18.60 7.99
CA GLU A 23 -17.65 18.20 8.24
C GLU A 23 -17.18 17.13 7.25
N GLN A 24 -17.99 16.08 7.05
CA GLN A 24 -17.67 15.01 6.09
C GLN A 24 -17.60 15.52 4.65
N THR A 25 -18.51 16.43 4.26
CA THR A 25 -18.49 17.07 2.94
C THR A 25 -17.21 17.89 2.75
N LEU A 26 -16.80 18.67 3.73
CA LEU A 26 -15.55 19.42 3.69
C LEU A 26 -14.32 18.51 3.57
N HIS A 27 -14.29 17.40 4.32
CA HIS A 27 -13.21 16.41 4.19
C HIS A 27 -13.17 15.74 2.82
N ALA A 28 -14.32 15.46 2.21
CA ALA A 28 -14.40 14.94 0.85
C ALA A 28 -13.83 15.95 -0.17
N LEU A 29 -14.24 17.22 -0.07
CA LEU A 29 -13.76 18.29 -0.95
C LEU A 29 -12.25 18.50 -0.83
N VAL A 30 -11.71 18.54 0.39
CA VAL A 30 -10.26 18.68 0.60
C VAL A 30 -9.48 17.49 0.00
N ARG A 31 -10.00 16.27 0.12
CA ARG A 31 -9.38 15.09 -0.49
C ARG A 31 -9.38 15.18 -2.02
N LEU A 32 -10.49 15.61 -2.61
CA LEU A 32 -10.63 15.79 -4.05
C LEU A 32 -9.64 16.85 -4.55
N ALA A 33 -9.62 18.04 -3.95
CA ALA A 33 -8.68 19.11 -4.33
C ALA A 33 -7.21 18.67 -4.22
N LYS A 34 -6.85 17.92 -3.16
CA LYS A 34 -5.50 17.37 -3.03
C LYS A 34 -5.16 16.36 -4.13
N SER A 35 -6.13 15.57 -4.56
CA SER A 35 -5.92 14.60 -5.64
C SER A 35 -5.69 15.29 -6.99
N GLU A 36 -6.41 16.37 -7.26
CA GLU A 36 -6.22 17.22 -8.45
C GLU A 36 -4.84 17.88 -8.43
N GLN A 37 -4.47 18.52 -7.31
CA GLN A 37 -3.14 19.09 -7.12
C GLN A 37 -2.03 18.05 -7.31
N MET A 38 -2.20 16.83 -6.79
CA MET A 38 -1.24 15.75 -6.97
C MET A 38 -1.10 15.35 -8.45
N MET A 39 -2.19 15.33 -9.22
CA MET A 39 -2.14 15.05 -10.65
C MET A 39 -1.39 16.14 -11.41
N GLU A 40 -1.64 17.41 -11.08
CA GLU A 40 -0.94 18.55 -11.66
C GLU A 40 0.56 18.51 -11.32
N ILE A 41 0.92 18.25 -10.06
CA ILE A 41 2.31 18.09 -9.63
C ILE A 41 2.98 16.98 -10.42
N LYS A 42 2.35 15.80 -10.53
CA LYS A 42 2.90 14.68 -11.32
C LYS A 42 3.10 15.06 -12.79
N ALA A 43 2.17 15.81 -13.37
CA ALA A 43 2.29 16.29 -14.75
C ALA A 43 3.46 17.27 -14.89
N ASN A 44 3.60 18.22 -13.98
CA ASN A 44 4.69 19.20 -13.97
C ASN A 44 6.05 18.54 -13.75
N VAL A 45 6.14 17.57 -12.83
CA VAL A 45 7.36 16.78 -12.63
C VAL A 45 7.73 16.04 -13.91
N ARG A 46 6.79 15.35 -14.56
CA ARG A 46 7.05 14.66 -15.85
C ARG A 46 7.52 15.62 -16.94
N LYS A 47 6.95 16.82 -17.02
CA LYS A 47 7.40 17.86 -17.97
C LYS A 47 8.85 18.30 -17.69
N LEU A 48 9.19 18.51 -16.42
CA LEU A 48 10.52 18.97 -16.00
C LEU A 48 11.60 17.88 -16.09
N THR A 49 11.27 16.64 -15.75
CA THR A 49 12.24 15.53 -15.70
C THR A 49 12.29 14.70 -16.98
N GLY A 50 11.38 14.94 -17.93
CA GLY A 50 11.15 14.04 -19.07
C GLY A 50 10.65 12.66 -18.62
N THR A 51 10.65 11.69 -19.54
CA THR A 51 10.32 10.29 -19.22
C THR A 51 11.44 9.68 -18.39
N VAL A 52 11.41 9.86 -17.07
CA VAL A 52 12.23 9.07 -16.16
C VAL A 52 11.78 7.62 -16.35
N PRO A 53 12.66 6.71 -16.80
CA PRO A 53 12.29 5.31 -16.93
C PRO A 53 11.87 4.86 -15.54
N VAL A 54 10.59 4.50 -15.38
CA VAL A 54 10.12 3.83 -14.19
C VAL A 54 11.00 2.61 -14.08
N ALA A 55 11.90 2.61 -13.09
CA ALA A 55 12.66 1.42 -12.76
C ALA A 55 11.60 0.35 -12.49
N LYS A 56 11.38 -0.52 -13.47
CA LYS A 56 10.53 -1.69 -13.31
C LYS A 56 11.19 -2.41 -12.15
N THR A 57 10.62 -2.30 -10.95
CA THR A 57 10.93 -3.20 -9.86
C THR A 57 10.73 -4.56 -10.49
N ARG A 58 11.83 -5.28 -10.73
CA ARG A 58 11.80 -6.62 -11.30
C ARG A 58 10.84 -7.40 -10.39
N SER A 59 9.60 -7.53 -10.84
CA SER A 59 8.56 -8.33 -10.20
C SER A 59 9.23 -9.66 -9.92
N ALA A 60 9.27 -10.03 -8.64
CA ALA A 60 9.99 -11.15 -8.07
C ALA A 60 10.31 -12.21 -9.12
N ALA A 61 11.53 -12.14 -9.69
CA ALA A 61 12.05 -13.19 -10.53
C ALA A 61 11.90 -14.48 -9.72
N SER A 62 11.16 -15.41 -10.32
CA SER A 62 10.51 -16.57 -9.73
C SER A 62 11.20 -17.13 -8.48
N LYS A 63 10.41 -17.42 -7.43
CA LYS A 63 10.83 -18.32 -6.35
C LYS A 63 11.48 -19.62 -6.89
N ALA A 64 11.08 -20.03 -8.10
CA ALA A 64 11.67 -21.15 -8.83
C ALA A 64 13.15 -20.94 -9.23
N GLY A 65 13.55 -19.75 -9.69
CA GLY A 65 14.94 -19.46 -10.06
C GLY A 65 15.86 -19.39 -8.84
N LEU A 66 15.35 -18.87 -7.72
CA LEU A 66 16.09 -18.78 -6.46
C LEU A 66 16.21 -20.15 -5.78
N ALA A 67 15.17 -20.99 -5.85
CA ALA A 67 15.21 -22.38 -5.41
C ALA A 67 16.13 -23.25 -6.27
N ALA A 68 16.15 -23.06 -7.60
CA ALA A 68 17.06 -23.78 -8.50
C ALA A 68 18.53 -23.42 -8.23
N LEU A 69 18.83 -22.15 -7.97
CA LEU A 69 20.17 -21.70 -7.53
C LEU A 69 20.56 -22.28 -6.17
N ALA A 70 19.62 -22.36 -5.22
CA ALA A 70 19.86 -22.97 -3.92
C ALA A 70 20.13 -24.48 -4.01
N GLN A 71 19.47 -25.20 -4.93
CA GLN A 71 19.70 -26.63 -5.17
C GLN A 71 21.06 -26.91 -5.82
N MET A 72 21.60 -25.98 -6.62
CA MET A 72 22.93 -26.12 -7.20
C MET A 72 24.06 -25.75 -6.24
N ALA A 73 23.77 -25.01 -5.16
CA ALA A 73 24.79 -24.51 -4.24
C ALA A 73 25.22 -25.52 -3.16
N LEU A 74 24.54 -26.67 -3.01
CA LEU A 74 24.84 -27.65 -1.96
C LEU A 74 24.70 -29.11 -2.45
N PRO A 75 25.76 -29.70 -3.03
CA PRO A 75 25.85 -31.15 -3.15
C PRO A 75 26.36 -31.72 -1.82
N GLY A 76 25.52 -32.51 -1.11
CA GLY A 76 26.01 -33.43 -0.08
C GLY A 76 25.50 -33.28 1.37
N LEU A 77 24.25 -32.88 1.61
CA LEU A 77 23.66 -32.89 2.97
C LEU A 77 22.62 -34.00 3.23
N ASP A 78 22.62 -35.10 2.47
CA ASP A 78 21.67 -36.20 2.67
C ASP A 78 22.07 -37.25 3.75
N GLU A 79 23.26 -37.19 4.34
CA GLU A 79 23.71 -38.29 5.23
C GLU A 79 23.46 -38.12 6.73
N LYS A 80 22.95 -36.99 7.23
CA LYS A 80 22.82 -36.79 8.69
C LYS A 80 21.54 -36.11 9.15
N MET A 81 20.37 -36.66 8.83
CA MET A 81 19.16 -36.48 9.67
C MET A 81 18.26 -37.72 9.65
N ASN A 82 18.84 -38.90 9.89
CA ASN A 82 18.08 -40.05 10.40
C ASN A 82 18.07 -40.00 11.93
N ALA A 83 17.36 -39.03 12.51
CA ALA A 83 17.06 -39.02 13.93
C ALA A 83 15.80 -38.20 14.21
N GLN A 84 14.73 -38.94 14.55
CA GLN A 84 13.61 -38.51 15.40
C GLN A 84 12.62 -37.51 14.80
N GLY A 85 11.46 -38.04 14.41
CA GLY A 85 10.27 -37.26 14.10
C GLY A 85 9.12 -38.16 13.66
N VAL A 86 8.48 -38.84 14.62
CA VAL A 86 7.31 -39.70 14.42
C VAL A 86 6.21 -38.94 13.67
N ALA A 87 5.91 -39.36 12.44
CA ALA A 87 4.83 -38.81 11.64
C ALA A 87 3.46 -39.28 12.18
N VAL A 88 2.79 -38.41 12.94
CA VAL A 88 1.38 -38.58 13.31
C VAL A 88 0.52 -38.31 12.06
N ARG A 89 0.09 -39.37 11.40
CA ARG A 89 -0.95 -39.32 10.34
C ARG A 89 -2.31 -39.01 10.99
N ARG A 90 -2.80 -37.77 10.88
CA ARG A 90 -4.25 -37.50 11.00
C ARG A 90 -4.94 -37.99 9.72
N ARG A 91 -5.74 -39.04 9.85
CA ARG A 91 -6.70 -39.50 8.84
C ARG A 91 -7.99 -38.68 8.95
N ARG A 92 -8.53 -38.34 7.78
CA ARG A 92 -9.92 -37.95 7.42
C ARG A 92 -10.71 -37.08 8.40
#